data_AF-A0A9D1NNN3-F1
#
_entry.id   AF-A0A9D1NNN3-F1
#
_cell.length_a   1.000
_cell.length_b   1.000
_cell.length_c   1.000
_cell.angle_alpha   90.00
_cell.angle_beta   90.00
_cell.angle_gamma   90.00
#
_symmetry.space_group_name_H-M   'P 1'
#
loop_
_entity.id
_entity.type
_entity.pdbx_description
1 polymer ?
#
loop_
_entity_poly.entity_id
_entity_poly.type
_entity_poly.pdbx_seq_one_letter_code
_entity_poly.pdbx_strand_id
1 'polypeptide(L)'
;MRTMLERLNGAGVALAAPFFVWLAGIAVTLLPLGFYAPAYVYAGKTAVCAALVAALRPWRFVRCGGTWRDVALGVLVGLAVYVLWAWPECVPWDGVTAWYRRWLVMPIGGMPDYAASWCYAWDRSPALAAAKLVGSAFVIAPIEEFFFRGCLMRWLSQRDWQGLPLAAVGRQAFWATAIVFAFEHDRFVAGLLAGLAYGGLAVRTNSLRAPIAAHVTTNLILGLHVLLADAYHFW
;
A
#
# COMPACT_ATOMS: atom_id res chain seq x y z
N MET A 1 -25.15 -22.06 -10.57
CA MET A 1 -24.17 -21.69 -9.51
C MET A 1 -22.99 -21.04 -10.21
N ARG A 2 -22.97 -19.70 -10.31
CA ARG A 2 -21.90 -18.99 -11.03
C ARG A 2 -20.60 -19.01 -10.21
N THR A 3 -19.50 -19.37 -10.84
CA THR A 3 -18.17 -19.57 -10.24
C THR A 3 -17.64 -18.28 -9.60
N MET A 4 -16.66 -18.40 -8.68
CA MET A 4 -15.97 -17.26 -8.07
C MET A 4 -15.38 -16.30 -9.12
N LEU A 5 -14.99 -16.83 -10.29
CA LEU A 5 -14.46 -16.10 -11.44
C LEU A 5 -15.50 -15.25 -12.16
N GLU A 6 -16.79 -15.65 -12.19
CA GLU A 6 -17.86 -14.87 -12.82
C GLU A 6 -18.24 -13.59 -12.03
N ARG A 7 -17.67 -13.38 -10.84
CA ARG A 7 -17.88 -12.17 -10.02
C ARG A 7 -16.97 -11.00 -10.42
N LEU A 8 -15.88 -11.26 -11.15
CA LEU A 8 -14.96 -10.23 -11.67
C LEU A 8 -15.35 -9.90 -13.10
N ASN A 9 -16.26 -8.95 -13.26
CA ASN A 9 -16.50 -8.31 -14.55
C ASN A 9 -15.39 -7.28 -14.86
N GLY A 10 -15.54 -6.47 -15.91
CA GLY A 10 -14.56 -5.44 -16.28
C GLY A 10 -14.14 -4.49 -15.14
N ALA A 11 -15.06 -4.20 -14.20
CA ALA A 11 -14.76 -3.37 -13.03
C ALA A 11 -13.82 -4.09 -12.05
N GLY A 12 -14.10 -5.37 -11.76
CA GLY A 12 -13.25 -6.19 -10.91
C GLY A 12 -11.82 -6.32 -11.45
N VAL A 13 -11.69 -6.56 -12.76
CA VAL A 13 -10.38 -6.63 -13.43
C VAL A 13 -9.64 -5.29 -13.33
N ALA A 14 -10.31 -4.18 -13.63
CA ALA A 14 -9.69 -2.85 -13.58
C ALA A 14 -9.17 -2.48 -12.18
N LEU A 15 -9.90 -2.88 -11.13
CA LEU A 15 -9.55 -2.56 -9.74
C LEU A 15 -8.51 -3.53 -9.13
N ALA A 16 -8.44 -4.77 -9.60
CA ALA A 16 -7.60 -5.80 -8.97
C ALA A 16 -6.36 -6.20 -9.79
N ALA A 17 -6.41 -6.15 -11.13
CA ALA A 17 -5.30 -6.63 -11.96
C ALA A 17 -3.97 -5.90 -11.71
N PRO A 18 -3.92 -4.56 -11.60
CA PRO A 18 -2.66 -3.87 -11.29
C PRO A 18 -2.05 -4.30 -9.96
N PHE A 19 -2.90 -4.58 -8.95
CA PHE A 19 -2.46 -5.05 -7.64
C PHE A 19 -1.84 -6.45 -7.70
N PHE A 20 -2.49 -7.40 -8.39
CA PHE A 20 -1.92 -8.73 -8.54
C PHE A 20 -0.66 -8.76 -9.41
N VAL A 21 -0.54 -7.88 -10.41
CA VAL A 21 0.71 -7.71 -11.17
C VAL A 21 1.81 -7.13 -10.30
N TRP A 22 1.47 -6.20 -9.39
CA TRP A 22 2.43 -5.70 -8.40
C TRP A 22 2.94 -6.81 -7.48
N LEU A 23 2.03 -7.64 -6.94
CA LEU A 23 2.39 -8.80 -6.12
C LEU A 23 3.24 -9.83 -6.87
N ALA A 24 2.93 -10.10 -8.14
CA ALA A 24 3.76 -10.97 -8.98
C ALA A 24 5.18 -10.41 -9.12
N GLY A 25 5.32 -9.08 -9.30
CA GLY A 25 6.62 -8.43 -9.30
C GLY A 25 7.36 -8.54 -7.96
N ILE A 26 6.66 -8.42 -6.82
CA ILE A 26 7.25 -8.68 -5.49
C ILE A 26 7.73 -10.12 -5.39
N ALA A 27 6.95 -11.10 -5.84
CA ALA A 27 7.37 -12.51 -5.82
C ALA A 27 8.65 -12.75 -6.63
N VAL A 28 8.83 -12.05 -7.76
CA VAL A 28 10.07 -12.09 -8.54
C VAL A 28 11.25 -11.51 -7.75
N THR A 29 11.06 -10.46 -6.94
CA THR A 29 12.14 -9.90 -6.10
C THR A 29 12.62 -10.84 -4.99
N LEU A 30 11.85 -11.89 -4.66
CA LEU A 30 12.24 -12.89 -3.67
C LEU A 30 13.15 -13.99 -4.25
N LEU A 31 13.34 -14.02 -5.56
CA LEU A 31 14.27 -14.95 -6.22
C LEU A 31 15.73 -14.50 -6.00
N PRO A 32 16.71 -15.41 -6.01
CA PRO A 32 18.12 -15.09 -5.82
C PRO A 32 18.72 -14.45 -7.09
N LEU A 33 18.32 -13.21 -7.40
CA LEU A 33 18.65 -12.50 -8.65
C LEU A 33 19.91 -11.61 -8.54
N GLY A 34 20.60 -11.64 -7.40
CA GLY A 34 21.73 -10.75 -7.12
C GLY A 34 21.31 -9.38 -6.57
N PHE A 35 22.29 -8.51 -6.33
CA PHE A 35 22.09 -7.29 -5.51
C PHE A 35 21.19 -6.23 -6.16
N TYR A 36 21.38 -5.92 -7.45
CA TYR A 36 20.64 -4.84 -8.12
C TYR A 36 19.37 -5.30 -8.84
N ALA A 37 19.24 -6.58 -9.16
CA ALA A 37 18.09 -7.08 -9.93
C ALA A 37 16.74 -6.78 -9.26
N PRO A 38 16.56 -6.88 -7.92
CA PRO A 38 15.32 -6.49 -7.26
C PRO A 38 14.91 -5.03 -7.52
N ALA A 39 15.86 -4.11 -7.61
CA ALA A 39 15.59 -2.70 -7.90
C ALA A 39 15.09 -2.48 -9.33
N TYR A 40 15.70 -3.15 -10.30
CA TYR A 40 15.24 -3.10 -11.70
C TYR A 40 13.87 -3.75 -11.87
N VAL A 41 13.62 -4.89 -11.19
CA VAL A 41 12.30 -5.52 -11.15
C VAL A 41 11.27 -4.58 -10.54
N TYR A 42 11.63 -3.85 -9.47
CA TYR A 42 10.75 -2.85 -8.86
C TYR A 42 10.43 -1.69 -9.81
N ALA A 43 11.43 -1.14 -10.49
CA ALA A 43 11.21 -0.08 -11.47
C ALA A 43 10.34 -0.57 -12.65
N GLY A 44 10.61 -1.78 -13.15
CA GLY A 44 9.84 -2.40 -14.23
C GLY A 44 8.38 -2.65 -13.85
N LYS A 45 8.12 -3.29 -12.70
CA LYS A 45 6.74 -3.54 -12.23
C LYS A 45 5.99 -2.24 -11.98
N THR A 46 6.68 -1.20 -11.51
CA THR A 46 6.11 0.15 -11.35
C THR A 46 5.62 0.71 -12.68
N ALA A 47 6.45 0.68 -13.72
CA ALA A 47 6.08 1.16 -15.04
C ALA A 47 4.91 0.36 -15.65
N VAL A 48 4.94 -0.97 -15.53
CA VAL A 48 3.85 -1.85 -16.00
C VAL A 48 2.55 -1.54 -15.27
N CYS A 49 2.58 -1.42 -13.94
CA CYS A 49 1.39 -1.12 -13.15
C CYS A 49 0.83 0.26 -13.46
N ALA A 50 1.68 1.27 -13.64
CA ALA A 50 1.25 2.61 -14.06
C ALA A 50 0.56 2.58 -15.44
N ALA A 51 1.12 1.82 -16.40
CA ALA A 51 0.51 1.63 -17.71
C ALA A 51 -0.84 0.89 -17.62
N LEU A 52 -0.95 -0.14 -16.78
CA LEU A 52 -2.21 -0.86 -16.54
C LEU A 52 -3.27 0.05 -15.92
N VAL A 53 -2.90 0.88 -14.94
CA VAL A 53 -3.81 1.86 -14.34
C VAL A 53 -4.29 2.88 -15.38
N ALA A 54 -3.41 3.38 -16.25
CA ALA A 54 -3.77 4.29 -17.33
C ALA A 54 -4.71 3.65 -18.37
N ALA A 55 -4.49 2.37 -18.71
CA ALA A 55 -5.28 1.63 -19.68
C ALA A 55 -6.66 1.22 -19.12
N LEU A 56 -6.70 0.66 -17.92
CA LEU A 56 -7.90 0.11 -17.29
C LEU A 56 -8.77 1.19 -16.62
N ARG A 57 -8.18 2.34 -16.27
CA ARG A 57 -8.85 3.51 -15.69
C ARG A 57 -9.73 3.14 -14.47
N PRO A 58 -9.17 2.52 -13.42
CA PRO A 58 -9.92 2.01 -12.26
C PRO A 58 -10.82 3.08 -11.61
N TRP A 59 -10.41 4.35 -11.63
CA TRP A 59 -11.16 5.48 -11.10
C TRP A 59 -12.54 5.69 -11.75
N ARG A 60 -12.86 5.03 -12.86
CA ARG A 60 -14.21 5.04 -13.47
C ARG A 60 -15.22 4.14 -12.75
N PHE A 61 -14.74 3.17 -11.96
CA PHE A 61 -15.58 2.16 -11.29
C PHE A 61 -15.78 2.42 -9.79
N VAL A 62 -15.20 3.51 -9.29
CA VAL A 62 -15.20 3.90 -7.89
C VAL A 62 -15.45 5.39 -7.78
N ARG A 63 -15.99 5.81 -6.64
CA ARG A 63 -16.19 7.23 -6.36
C ARG A 63 -14.87 7.86 -5.91
N CYS A 64 -14.28 8.68 -6.78
CA CYS A 64 -13.11 9.54 -6.47
C CYS A 64 -13.46 11.04 -6.35
N GLY A 65 -14.75 11.36 -6.29
CA GLY A 65 -15.25 12.72 -6.06
C GLY A 65 -15.03 13.18 -4.61
N GLY A 66 -15.05 14.48 -4.36
CA GLY A 66 -14.86 15.04 -3.02
C GLY A 66 -14.48 16.50 -3.07
N THR A 67 -14.23 17.07 -1.91
CA THR A 67 -13.78 18.45 -1.71
C THR A 67 -12.28 18.50 -1.45
N TRP A 68 -11.69 19.70 -1.44
CA TRP A 68 -10.31 19.88 -0.99
C TRP A 68 -10.14 19.54 0.50
N ARG A 69 -11.21 19.64 1.30
CA ARG A 69 -11.20 19.26 2.73
C ARG A 69 -10.96 17.76 2.92
N ASP A 70 -11.47 16.93 2.01
CA ASP A 70 -11.22 15.49 2.03
C ASP A 70 -9.75 15.17 1.74
N VAL A 71 -9.13 15.93 0.84
CA VAL A 71 -7.68 15.82 0.56
C VAL A 71 -6.87 16.27 1.76
N ALA A 72 -7.21 17.43 2.36
CA ALA A 72 -6.53 17.93 3.55
C ALA A 72 -6.64 16.95 4.73
N LEU A 73 -7.83 16.39 4.97
CA LEU A 73 -8.03 15.35 5.96
C LEU A 73 -7.19 14.11 5.64
N GLY A 74 -7.16 13.69 4.38
CA GLY A 74 -6.31 12.61 3.91
C GLY A 74 -4.83 12.86 4.24
N VAL A 75 -4.29 14.02 3.87
CA VAL A 75 -2.91 14.43 4.16
C VAL A 75 -2.62 14.38 5.67
N LEU A 76 -3.51 14.93 6.52
CA LEU A 76 -3.34 14.90 7.97
C LEU A 76 -3.31 13.47 8.52
N VAL A 77 -4.21 12.61 8.07
CA VAL A 77 -4.22 11.19 8.45
C VAL A 77 -2.98 10.47 7.92
N GLY A 78 -2.54 10.76 6.70
CA GLY A 78 -1.32 10.20 6.12
C GLY A 78 -0.06 10.55 6.93
N LEU A 79 0.04 11.81 7.38
CA LEU A 79 1.11 12.22 8.30
C LEU A 79 1.05 11.45 9.63
N ALA A 80 -0.14 11.28 10.21
CA ALA A 80 -0.32 10.51 11.44
C ALA A 80 0.06 9.03 11.24
N VAL A 81 -0.33 8.42 10.12
CA VAL A 81 0.03 7.04 9.78
C VAL A 81 1.53 6.90 9.57
N TYR A 82 2.20 7.84 8.89
CA TYR A 82 3.66 7.86 8.78
C TYR A 82 4.34 7.88 10.16
N VAL A 83 3.88 8.73 11.09
CA VAL A 83 4.43 8.77 12.46
C VAL A 83 4.23 7.42 13.13
N LEU A 84 3.01 6.86 13.10
CA LEU A 84 2.73 5.54 13.69
C LEU A 84 3.59 4.43 13.09
N TRP A 85 3.91 4.52 11.80
CA TRP A 85 4.71 3.55 11.07
C TRP A 85 6.18 3.60 11.44
N ALA A 86 6.78 4.80 11.43
CA ALA A 86 8.22 4.98 11.60
C ALA A 86 8.63 5.02 13.09
N TRP A 87 7.75 5.52 13.97
CA TRP A 87 8.07 5.81 15.37
C TRP A 87 8.77 4.67 16.12
N PRO A 88 8.30 3.40 16.07
CA PRO A 88 8.92 2.31 16.83
C PRO A 88 10.39 2.03 16.48
N GLU A 89 10.83 2.43 15.28
CA GLU A 89 12.18 2.21 14.77
C GLU A 89 13.03 3.48 14.71
N CYS A 90 12.46 4.64 15.09
CA CYS A 90 13.16 5.93 15.15
C CYS A 90 13.41 6.42 16.59
N VAL A 91 12.92 5.71 17.61
CA VAL A 91 13.18 6.05 19.02
C VAL A 91 14.57 5.58 19.46
N PRO A 92 15.29 6.34 20.31
CA PRO A 92 16.63 6.01 20.76
C PRO A 92 16.63 4.94 21.88
N TRP A 93 15.77 3.92 21.75
CA TRP A 93 15.53 2.88 22.76
C TRP A 93 15.81 1.51 22.15
N ASP A 94 17.09 1.14 22.07
CA ASP A 94 17.58 -0.05 21.34
C ASP A 94 16.83 -1.34 21.72
N GLY A 95 16.52 -1.53 23.02
CA GLY A 95 15.76 -2.70 23.49
C GLY A 95 14.32 -2.75 22.97
N VAL A 96 13.65 -1.59 22.88
CA VAL A 96 12.28 -1.47 22.35
C VAL A 96 12.29 -1.67 20.84
N THR A 97 13.22 -1.05 20.12
CA THR A 97 13.36 -1.21 18.68
C THR A 97 13.73 -2.63 18.29
N ALA A 98 14.64 -3.28 19.03
CA ALA A 98 15.00 -4.68 18.81
C ALA A 98 13.82 -5.63 19.08
N TRP A 99 13.07 -5.41 20.16
CA TRP A 99 11.86 -6.17 20.45
C TRP A 99 10.79 -5.99 19.35
N TYR A 100 10.57 -4.74 18.92
CA TYR A 100 9.63 -4.41 17.84
C TYR A 100 10.00 -5.13 16.55
N ARG A 101 11.25 -5.01 16.10
CA ARG A 101 11.74 -5.68 14.88
C ARG A 101 11.65 -7.21 14.97
N ARG A 102 11.89 -7.78 16.15
CA ARG A 102 11.86 -9.22 16.36
C ARG A 102 10.45 -9.80 16.29
N TRP A 103 9.43 -9.08 16.78
CA TRP A 103 8.10 -9.65 16.99
C TRP A 103 7.00 -9.03 16.15
N LEU A 104 7.14 -7.76 15.77
CA LEU A 104 6.12 -6.98 15.05
C LEU A 104 6.53 -6.62 13.61
N VAL A 105 7.68 -7.13 13.17
CA VAL A 105 8.15 -7.08 11.79
C VAL A 105 8.45 -8.50 11.32
N MET A 106 7.97 -8.85 10.13
CA MET A 106 8.20 -10.17 9.55
C MET A 106 9.67 -10.33 9.14
N PRO A 107 10.27 -11.53 9.34
CA PRO A 107 9.66 -12.75 9.89
C PRO A 107 9.54 -12.71 11.44
N ILE A 108 8.39 -13.11 11.98
CA ILE A 108 8.14 -13.13 13.44
C ILE A 108 9.15 -14.06 14.12
N GLY A 109 9.79 -13.56 15.18
CA GLY A 109 10.82 -14.26 15.94
C GLY A 109 12.19 -14.23 15.27
N GLY A 110 12.34 -13.65 14.09
CA GLY A 110 13.61 -13.40 13.40
C GLY A 110 14.02 -11.92 13.42
N MET A 111 15.23 -11.61 12.97
CA MET A 111 15.58 -10.22 12.62
C MET A 111 15.40 -10.04 11.12
N PRO A 112 14.72 -8.98 10.65
CA PRO A 112 14.62 -8.70 9.23
C PRO A 112 16.01 -8.31 8.66
N ASP A 113 16.26 -8.72 7.43
CA ASP A 113 17.46 -8.36 6.66
C ASP A 113 17.10 -7.34 5.58
N TYR A 114 17.76 -6.18 5.64
CA TYR A 114 17.57 -5.06 4.72
C TYR A 114 18.82 -4.75 3.91
N ALA A 115 19.80 -5.66 3.86
CA ALA A 115 21.04 -5.44 3.13
C ALA A 115 20.79 -5.13 1.64
N ALA A 116 19.81 -5.79 1.03
CA ALA A 116 19.42 -5.54 -0.36
C ALA A 116 18.82 -4.14 -0.58
N SER A 117 18.17 -3.54 0.42
CA SER A 117 17.52 -2.22 0.29
C SER A 117 18.52 -1.08 0.03
N TRP A 118 19.80 -1.29 0.34
CA TRP A 118 20.89 -0.36 0.02
C TRP A 118 21.16 -0.23 -1.49
N CYS A 119 20.56 -1.06 -2.34
CA CYS A 119 20.58 -0.85 -3.80
C CYS A 119 19.85 0.44 -4.23
N TYR A 120 19.04 1.04 -3.35
CA TYR A 120 18.38 2.32 -3.56
C TYR A 120 19.10 3.50 -2.91
N ALA A 121 20.32 3.32 -2.40
CA ALA A 121 21.07 4.41 -1.80
C ALA A 121 21.28 5.55 -2.80
N TRP A 122 20.97 6.78 -2.40
CA TRP A 122 20.90 7.92 -3.33
C TRP A 122 22.25 8.21 -4.00
N ASP A 123 23.34 8.08 -3.24
CA ASP A 123 24.72 8.22 -3.70
C ASP A 123 25.14 7.16 -4.73
N ARG A 124 24.50 5.98 -4.71
CA ARG A 124 24.80 4.85 -5.60
C ARG A 124 23.89 4.78 -6.82
N SER A 125 22.61 5.08 -6.64
CA SER A 125 21.56 4.72 -7.61
C SER A 125 20.38 5.70 -7.59
N PRO A 126 20.60 7.00 -7.88
CA PRO A 126 19.58 8.04 -7.72
C PRO A 126 18.36 7.80 -8.61
N ALA A 127 18.54 7.24 -9.81
CA ALA A 127 17.43 6.89 -10.70
C ALA A 127 16.54 5.77 -10.13
N LEU A 128 17.14 4.74 -9.51
CA LEU A 128 16.39 3.65 -8.88
C LEU A 128 15.72 4.12 -7.59
N ALA A 129 16.40 4.96 -6.81
CA ALA A 129 15.85 5.61 -5.63
C ALA A 129 14.62 6.47 -5.96
N ALA A 130 14.72 7.30 -7.01
CA ALA A 130 13.60 8.10 -7.51
C ALA A 130 12.45 7.21 -8.03
N ALA A 131 12.75 6.14 -8.76
CA ALA A 131 11.75 5.19 -9.23
C ALA A 131 11.04 4.47 -8.06
N LYS A 132 11.78 4.12 -7.01
CA LYS A 132 11.24 3.52 -5.77
C LYS A 132 10.32 4.49 -5.04
N LEU A 133 10.72 5.75 -4.87
CA LEU A 133 9.93 6.80 -4.24
C LEU A 133 8.64 7.09 -5.01
N VAL A 134 8.74 7.31 -6.33
CA VAL A 134 7.58 7.60 -7.17
C VAL A 134 6.66 6.39 -7.27
N GLY A 135 7.23 5.20 -7.41
CA GLY A 135 6.48 3.94 -7.47
C GLY A 135 5.72 3.66 -6.18
N SER A 136 6.35 3.82 -5.02
CA SER A 136 5.72 3.59 -3.72
C SER A 136 4.62 4.63 -3.43
N ALA A 137 4.88 5.91 -3.69
CA ALA A 137 3.95 6.98 -3.33
C ALA A 137 2.80 7.15 -4.34
N PHE A 138 3.08 7.10 -5.64
CA PHE A 138 2.10 7.51 -6.66
C PHE A 138 1.58 6.38 -7.54
N VAL A 139 2.17 5.20 -7.49
CA VAL A 139 1.71 4.05 -8.28
C VAL A 139 1.01 3.02 -7.40
N ILE A 140 1.71 2.43 -6.43
CA ILE A 140 1.11 1.36 -5.63
C ILE A 140 0.09 1.88 -4.62
N ALA A 141 0.32 3.01 -3.94
CA ALA A 141 -0.63 3.52 -2.96
C ALA A 141 -2.05 3.72 -3.57
N PRO A 142 -2.23 4.35 -4.75
CA PRO A 142 -3.53 4.37 -5.41
C PRO A 142 -4.06 2.98 -5.83
N ILE A 143 -3.19 2.09 -6.33
CA ILE A 143 -3.56 0.73 -6.74
C ILE A 143 -4.11 -0.08 -5.55
N GLU A 144 -3.47 0.01 -4.39
CA GLU A 144 -3.92 -0.63 -3.17
C GLU A 144 -5.29 -0.08 -2.75
N GLU A 145 -5.51 1.23 -2.80
CA GLU A 145 -6.84 1.78 -2.48
C GLU A 145 -7.93 1.32 -3.46
N PHE A 146 -7.61 1.23 -4.76
CA PHE A 146 -8.52 0.67 -5.76
C PHE A 146 -8.85 -0.79 -5.49
N PHE A 147 -7.86 -1.60 -5.12
CA PHE A 147 -8.07 -3.00 -4.81
C PHE A 147 -8.79 -3.19 -3.47
N PHE A 148 -8.20 -2.73 -2.36
CA PHE A 148 -8.70 -3.00 -1.02
C PHE A 148 -10.06 -2.36 -0.76
N ARG A 149 -10.20 -1.04 -1.00
CA ARG A 149 -11.42 -0.31 -0.67
C ARG A 149 -12.38 -0.30 -1.86
N GLY A 150 -11.85 -0.12 -3.06
CA GLY A 150 -12.63 -0.08 -4.29
C GLY A 150 -13.23 -1.43 -4.71
N CYS A 151 -12.57 -2.55 -4.38
CA CYS A 151 -13.00 -3.90 -4.75
C CYS A 151 -13.21 -4.82 -3.53
N LEU A 152 -12.15 -5.23 -2.82
CA LEU A 152 -12.19 -6.28 -1.80
C LEU A 152 -13.22 -6.01 -0.70
N MET A 153 -13.20 -4.82 -0.09
CA MET A 153 -14.12 -4.44 0.99
C MET A 153 -15.58 -4.48 0.57
N ARG A 154 -15.88 -4.13 -0.68
CA ARG A 154 -17.24 -4.14 -1.22
C ARG A 154 -17.64 -5.56 -1.62
N TRP A 155 -16.73 -6.30 -2.26
CA TRP A 155 -16.92 -7.67 -2.70
C TRP A 155 -17.17 -8.63 -1.54
N LEU A 156 -16.46 -8.46 -0.41
CA LEU A 156 -16.70 -9.20 0.82
C LEU A 156 -18.05 -8.86 1.48
N SER A 157 -18.61 -7.68 1.20
CA SER A 157 -19.89 -7.26 1.79
C SER A 157 -21.09 -7.92 1.12
N GLN A 158 -21.13 -7.98 -0.22
CA GLN A 158 -22.29 -8.53 -0.94
C GLN A 158 -21.99 -8.95 -2.39
N ARG A 159 -22.93 -9.66 -3.01
CA ARG A 159 -22.81 -10.16 -4.39
C ARG A 159 -22.79 -9.04 -5.44
N ASP A 160 -23.70 -8.07 -5.33
CA ASP A 160 -23.75 -6.89 -6.22
C ASP A 160 -22.98 -5.71 -5.61
N TRP A 161 -21.68 -5.91 -5.47
CA TRP A 161 -20.80 -4.99 -4.74
C TRP A 161 -20.48 -3.71 -5.51
N GLN A 162 -20.66 -3.68 -6.83
CA GLN A 162 -20.30 -2.53 -7.69
C GLN A 162 -21.23 -1.34 -7.51
N GLY A 163 -22.46 -1.57 -7.07
CA GLY A 163 -23.38 -0.52 -6.66
C GLY A 163 -23.20 -0.10 -5.19
N LEU A 164 -22.51 -0.89 -4.37
CA LEU A 164 -22.44 -0.67 -2.93
C LEU A 164 -21.62 0.60 -2.61
N PRO A 165 -22.19 1.63 -1.97
CA PRO A 165 -21.43 2.78 -1.51
C PRO A 165 -20.39 2.37 -0.46
N LEU A 166 -19.23 3.04 -0.44
CA LEU A 166 -18.17 2.79 0.56
C LEU A 166 -18.68 3.03 1.99
N ALA A 167 -19.57 4.00 2.18
CA ALA A 167 -20.18 4.28 3.48
C ALA A 167 -21.13 3.16 3.98
N ALA A 168 -21.56 2.25 3.10
CA ALA A 168 -22.52 1.19 3.40
C ALA A 168 -21.88 -0.20 3.54
N VAL A 169 -20.55 -0.30 3.52
CA VAL A 169 -19.85 -1.58 3.67
C VAL A 169 -20.10 -2.19 5.05
N GLY A 170 -20.22 -3.52 5.09
CA GLY A 170 -20.44 -4.25 6.33
C GLY A 170 -19.21 -4.20 7.24
N ARG A 171 -19.43 -4.19 8.56
CA ARG A 171 -18.35 -4.19 9.56
C ARG A 171 -17.41 -5.37 9.39
N GLN A 172 -17.94 -6.55 9.09
CA GLN A 172 -17.15 -7.77 8.87
C GLN A 172 -16.20 -7.60 7.67
N ALA A 173 -16.69 -7.06 6.56
CA ALA A 173 -15.88 -6.82 5.37
C ALA A 173 -14.81 -5.75 5.61
N PHE A 174 -15.12 -4.70 6.38
CA PHE A 174 -14.16 -3.69 6.79
C PHE A 174 -12.99 -4.30 7.58
N TRP A 175 -13.29 -5.07 8.64
CA TRP A 175 -12.26 -5.71 9.47
C TRP A 175 -11.46 -6.76 8.70
N ALA A 176 -12.13 -7.61 7.92
CA ALA A 176 -11.46 -8.59 7.08
C ALA A 176 -10.49 -7.91 6.09
N THR A 177 -10.92 -6.82 5.44
CA THR A 177 -10.06 -6.05 4.53
C THR A 177 -8.85 -5.47 5.25
N ALA A 178 -9.04 -4.89 6.43
CA ALA A 178 -7.94 -4.32 7.21
C ALA A 178 -6.93 -5.38 7.66
N ILE A 179 -7.39 -6.59 8.01
CA ILE A 179 -6.54 -7.73 8.36
C ILE A 179 -5.76 -8.23 7.14
N VAL A 180 -6.41 -8.35 5.97
CA VAL A 180 -5.70 -8.75 4.74
C VAL A 180 -4.65 -7.71 4.36
N PHE A 181 -4.99 -6.42 4.47
CA PHE A 181 -4.04 -5.32 4.24
C PHE A 181 -2.86 -5.38 5.23
N ALA A 182 -3.10 -5.72 6.49
CA ALA A 182 -2.04 -5.89 7.48
C ALA A 182 -1.00 -6.93 7.07
N PHE A 183 -1.43 -8.10 6.60
CA PHE A 183 -0.54 -9.21 6.26
C PHE A 183 0.19 -9.05 4.92
N GLU A 184 -0.19 -8.08 4.10
CA GLU A 184 0.62 -7.70 2.94
C GLU A 184 1.95 -7.03 3.34
N HIS A 185 1.97 -6.42 4.52
CA HIS A 185 3.11 -5.62 4.98
C HIS A 185 3.97 -6.40 5.97
N ASP A 186 5.29 -6.20 5.90
CA ASP A 186 6.22 -6.80 6.85
C ASP A 186 5.95 -6.33 8.28
N ARG A 187 5.66 -5.03 8.45
CA ARG A 187 5.21 -4.38 9.68
C ARG A 187 3.70 -4.54 9.85
N PHE A 188 3.23 -5.77 10.02
CA PHE A 188 1.80 -6.09 9.97
C PHE A 188 0.95 -5.30 10.98
N VAL A 189 1.46 -4.93 12.16
CA VAL A 189 0.72 -4.08 13.11
C VAL A 189 0.53 -2.66 12.57
N ALA A 190 1.59 -2.06 12.02
CA ALA A 190 1.50 -0.75 11.37
C ALA A 190 0.60 -0.82 10.13
N GLY A 191 0.72 -1.90 9.36
CA GLY A 191 -0.18 -2.24 8.25
C GLY A 191 -1.65 -2.29 8.68
N LEU A 192 -1.97 -2.94 9.80
CA LEU A 192 -3.34 -2.99 10.33
C LEU A 192 -3.86 -1.59 10.66
N LEU A 193 -3.06 -0.77 11.38
CA LEU A 193 -3.44 0.59 11.77
C LEU A 193 -3.65 1.49 10.54
N ALA A 194 -2.77 1.42 9.55
CA ALA A 194 -2.94 2.09 8.26
C ALA A 194 -4.20 1.58 7.53
N GLY A 195 -4.40 0.27 7.55
CA GLY A 195 -5.57 -0.44 7.03
C GLY A 195 -6.88 0.15 7.55
N LEU A 196 -6.97 0.29 8.87
CA LEU A 196 -8.11 0.87 9.59
C LEU A 196 -8.27 2.36 9.32
N ALA A 197 -7.17 3.13 9.27
CA ALA A 197 -7.21 4.57 9.01
C ALA A 197 -7.74 4.88 7.61
N TYR A 198 -7.16 4.27 6.57
CA TYR A 198 -7.58 4.49 5.19
C TYR A 198 -8.98 3.92 4.93
N GLY A 199 -9.28 2.73 5.48
CA GLY A 199 -10.63 2.17 5.44
C GLY A 199 -11.65 3.12 6.09
N GLY A 200 -11.33 3.66 7.27
CA GLY A 200 -12.17 4.59 8.00
C GLY A 200 -12.43 5.88 7.22
N LEU A 201 -11.40 6.42 6.56
CA LEU A 201 -11.55 7.55 5.63
C LEU A 201 -12.46 7.22 4.45
N ALA A 202 -12.29 6.04 3.85
CA ALA A 202 -13.11 5.60 2.71
C ALA A 202 -14.60 5.53 3.08
N VAL A 203 -14.91 4.92 4.23
CA VAL A 203 -16.28 4.81 4.77
C VAL A 203 -16.83 6.19 5.14
N ARG A 204 -16.07 7.01 5.88
CA ARG A 204 -16.50 8.33 6.35
C ARG A 204 -16.77 9.31 5.21
N THR A 205 -15.91 9.32 4.19
CA THR A 205 -16.02 10.27 3.06
C THR A 205 -16.84 9.70 1.90
N ASN A 206 -17.21 8.42 1.97
CA ASN A 206 -17.84 7.68 0.87
C ASN A 206 -17.09 7.85 -0.46
N SER A 207 -15.75 7.92 -0.41
CA SER A 207 -14.89 8.24 -1.53
C SER A 207 -13.49 7.66 -1.33
N LEU A 208 -12.81 7.34 -2.43
CA LEU A 208 -11.38 6.98 -2.37
C LEU A 208 -10.44 8.19 -2.38
N ARG A 209 -10.95 9.42 -2.55
CA ARG A 209 -10.10 10.61 -2.62
C ARG A 209 -9.27 10.83 -1.33
N ALA A 210 -9.91 10.78 -0.17
CA ALA A 210 -9.24 10.95 1.12
C ALA A 210 -8.26 9.82 1.45
N PRO A 211 -8.61 8.52 1.34
CA PRO A 211 -7.65 7.45 1.61
C PRO A 211 -6.49 7.40 0.60
N ILE A 212 -6.71 7.69 -0.68
CA ILE A 212 -5.60 7.80 -1.65
C ILE A 212 -4.67 8.93 -1.24
N ALA A 213 -5.20 10.11 -0.89
CA ALA A 213 -4.36 11.23 -0.42
C ALA A 213 -3.58 10.86 0.85
N ALA A 214 -4.21 10.18 1.81
CA ALA A 214 -3.54 9.70 3.01
C ALA A 214 -2.40 8.74 2.69
N HIS A 215 -2.67 7.73 1.87
CA HIS A 215 -1.71 6.70 1.53
C HIS A 215 -0.52 7.25 0.72
N VAL A 216 -0.80 8.07 -0.30
CA VAL A 216 0.23 8.78 -1.06
C VAL A 216 1.10 9.61 -0.12
N THR A 217 0.49 10.33 0.83
CA THR A 217 1.22 11.15 1.82
C THR A 217 2.10 10.28 2.71
N THR A 218 1.57 9.19 3.27
CA THR A 218 2.34 8.26 4.10
C THR A 218 3.58 7.77 3.37
N ASN A 219 3.41 7.27 2.14
CA ASN A 219 4.51 6.67 1.38
C ASN A 219 5.50 7.73 0.89
N LEU A 220 5.04 8.92 0.51
CA LEU A 220 5.90 10.02 0.10
C LEU A 220 6.78 10.48 1.27
N ILE A 221 6.19 10.74 2.43
CA ILE A 221 6.93 11.22 3.61
C ILE A 221 7.85 10.12 4.15
N LEU A 222 7.41 8.86 4.18
CA LEU A 222 8.28 7.74 4.54
C LEU A 222 9.45 7.59 3.56
N GLY A 223 9.20 7.67 2.26
CA GLY A 223 10.27 7.58 1.26
C GLY A 223 11.25 8.76 1.32
N LEU A 224 10.78 9.97 1.62
CA LEU A 224 11.66 11.12 1.88
C LEU A 224 12.48 10.91 3.16
N HIS A 225 11.88 10.38 4.23
CA HIS A 225 12.62 10.00 5.44
C HIS A 225 13.74 9.02 5.09
N VAL A 226 13.45 7.96 4.33
CA VAL A 226 14.44 6.95 3.92
C VAL A 226 15.65 7.60 3.25
N LEU A 227 15.40 8.51 2.29
CA LEU A 227 16.47 9.17 1.55
C LEU A 227 17.25 10.20 2.38
N LEU A 228 16.58 10.90 3.30
CA LEU A 228 17.20 11.98 4.09
C LEU A 228 17.96 11.45 5.32
N ALA A 229 17.55 10.30 5.86
CA ALA A 229 18.12 9.72 7.08
C ALA A 229 18.84 8.38 6.84
N ASP A 230 19.08 8.01 5.58
CA ASP A 230 19.63 6.71 5.16
C ASP A 230 18.90 5.51 5.80
N ALA A 231 17.60 5.66 6.05
CA ALA A 231 16.77 4.69 6.74
C ALA A 231 16.26 3.59 5.78
N TYR A 232 17.14 3.03 4.95
CA TYR A 232 16.79 2.07 3.88
C TYR A 232 16.08 0.79 4.36
N HIS A 233 16.09 0.52 5.66
CA HIS A 233 15.33 -0.59 6.27
C HIS A 233 13.80 -0.44 6.19
N PHE A 234 13.28 0.71 5.76
CA PHE A 234 11.85 0.87 5.42
C PHE A 234 11.53 0.56 3.94
N TRP A 235 12.52 0.20 3.11
CA TRP A 235 12.36 -0.04 1.67
C TRP A 235 12.60 -1.47 1.22
#